data_AF-A0A7U9X5X4-F1
#
_entry.id   AF-A0A7U9X5X4-F1
#
_cell.length_a   1.000
_cell.length_b   1.000
_cell.length_c   1.000
_cell.angle_alpha   90.00
_cell.angle_beta   90.00
_cell.angle_gamma   90.00
#
_symmetry.space_group_name_H-M   'P 1'
#
loop_
_entity.id
_entity.type
_entity.pdbx_description
1 polymer ?
#
loop_
_entity_poly.entity_id
_entity_poly.type
_entity_poly.pdbx_seq_one_letter_code
_entity_poly.pdbx_strand_id
1 'polypeptide(L)'
;MEEKAKTLWKVIDTICGGYHIYKDENVIEKAKKAADQIQEYCSFFLQGNIFGMEEEAYRELYCFVVQVLEDFVEAVTQNDTILMLDTLDYGLREIVDIYRENDEATA
;
A
#
# COMPACT_ATOMS: atom_id res chain seq x y z
N MET A 1 -5.59 -9.50 -9.52
CA MET A 1 -5.42 -8.36 -8.59
C MET A 1 -5.56 -8.81 -7.15
N GLU A 2 -6.61 -9.57 -6.81
CA GLU A 2 -6.85 -10.15 -5.48
C GLU A 2 -5.62 -10.89 -4.88
N GLU A 3 -4.97 -11.78 -5.62
CA GLU A 3 -3.79 -12.49 -5.11
C GLU A 3 -2.60 -11.54 -4.79
N LYS A 4 -2.45 -10.47 -5.58
CA LYS A 4 -1.43 -9.43 -5.33
C LYS A 4 -1.80 -8.62 -4.10
N ALA A 5 -3.07 -8.27 -3.94
CA ALA A 5 -3.60 -7.59 -2.76
C ALA A 5 -3.36 -8.44 -1.49
N LYS A 6 -3.74 -9.73 -1.50
CA LYS A 6 -3.49 -10.67 -0.39
C LYS A 6 -2.01 -10.79 -0.03
N THR A 7 -1.14 -10.81 -1.04
CA THR A 7 0.31 -10.88 -0.83
C THR A 7 0.83 -9.61 -0.18
N LEU A 8 0.50 -8.44 -0.74
CA LEU A 8 0.90 -7.15 -0.18
C LEU A 8 0.33 -6.92 1.21
N TRP A 9 -0.90 -7.35 1.46
CA TRP A 9 -1.51 -7.27 2.77
C TRP A 9 -0.66 -7.99 3.84
N LYS A 10 -0.22 -9.22 3.53
CA LYS A 10 0.68 -9.99 4.42
C LYS A 10 2.02 -9.31 4.61
N VAL A 11 2.54 -8.63 3.58
CA VAL A 11 3.79 -7.85 3.70
C VAL A 11 3.59 -6.69 4.67
N ILE A 12 2.53 -5.91 4.51
CA ILE A 12 2.17 -4.80 5.41
C ILE A 12 2.04 -5.33 6.85
N ASP A 13 1.23 -6.38 7.05
CA ASP A 13 1.02 -7.01 8.36
C ASP A 13 2.32 -7.50 8.99
N THR A 14 3.21 -8.11 8.20
CA THR A 14 4.53 -8.57 8.67
C THR A 14 5.44 -7.42 9.09
N ILE A 15 5.43 -6.31 8.34
CA ILE A 15 6.29 -5.15 8.63
C ILE A 15 5.76 -4.41 9.86
N CYS A 16 4.51 -4.00 9.82
CA CYS A 16 3.89 -3.18 10.87
C CYS A 16 3.67 -3.99 12.15
N GLY A 17 3.13 -5.21 12.05
CA GLY A 17 3.02 -6.14 13.18
C GLY A 17 4.38 -6.50 13.76
N GLY A 18 5.39 -6.70 12.90
CA GLY A 18 6.80 -6.86 13.26
C GLY A 18 7.30 -5.77 14.20
N TYR A 19 7.03 -4.52 13.84
CA TYR A 19 7.41 -3.35 14.64
C TYR A 19 6.60 -3.26 15.95
N HIS A 20 5.27 -3.34 15.88
CA HIS A 20 4.42 -3.10 17.04
C HIS A 20 4.55 -4.19 18.12
N ILE A 21 4.58 -5.46 17.70
CA ILE A 21 4.58 -6.64 18.58
C ILE A 21 6.00 -7.04 18.97
N TYR A 22 6.90 -7.15 17.98
CA TYR A 22 8.22 -7.73 18.17
C TYR A 22 9.35 -6.69 18.26
N LYS A 23 9.03 -5.39 18.13
CA LYS A 23 10.00 -4.29 18.12
C LYS A 23 11.08 -4.46 17.06
N ASP A 24 10.71 -5.02 15.91
CA ASP A 24 11.60 -5.11 14.76
C ASP A 24 11.75 -3.74 14.09
N GLU A 25 12.90 -3.09 14.30
CA GLU A 25 13.20 -1.75 13.79
C GLU A 25 13.62 -1.73 12.31
N ASN A 26 13.75 -2.90 11.65
CA ASN A 26 14.17 -2.98 10.23
C ASN A 26 13.04 -2.64 9.24
N VAL A 27 12.10 -1.79 9.62
CA VAL A 27 10.91 -1.41 8.85
C VAL A 27 11.29 -0.90 7.45
N ILE A 28 12.21 0.07 7.38
CA ILE A 28 12.65 0.68 6.12
C ILE A 28 13.27 -0.36 5.17
N GLU A 29 14.14 -1.23 5.69
CA GLU A 29 14.81 -2.24 4.86
C GLU A 29 13.84 -3.31 4.33
N LYS A 30 12.83 -3.68 5.12
CA LYS A 30 11.78 -4.58 4.65
C LYS A 30 10.86 -3.91 3.63
N ALA A 31 10.50 -2.65 3.86
CA ALA A 31 9.69 -1.86 2.93
C ALA A 31 10.40 -1.70 1.57
N LYS A 32 11.70 -1.36 1.56
CA LYS A 32 12.51 -1.30 0.33
C LYS A 32 12.50 -2.61 -0.45
N LYS A 33 12.58 -3.76 0.23
CA LYS A 33 12.50 -5.09 -0.42
C LYS A 33 11.14 -5.37 -1.03
N ALA A 34 10.08 -4.71 -0.56
CA ALA A 34 8.74 -4.81 -1.09
C ALA A 34 8.42 -3.74 -2.16
N ALA A 35 9.32 -2.77 -2.40
CA ALA A 35 9.04 -1.60 -3.24
C ALA A 35 8.57 -1.97 -4.65
N ASP A 36 9.19 -2.96 -5.30
CA ASP A 36 8.78 -3.41 -6.64
C ASP A 36 7.35 -3.95 -6.65
N GLN A 37 6.95 -4.68 -5.60
CA GLN A 37 5.59 -5.23 -5.49
C GLN A 37 4.57 -4.12 -5.25
N ILE A 38 4.91 -3.14 -4.40
CA ILE A 38 4.08 -1.97 -4.12
C ILE A 38 3.88 -1.16 -5.39
N GLN A 39 4.97 -0.84 -6.08
CA GLN A 39 4.93 -0.10 -7.34
C GLN A 39 4.08 -0.83 -8.39
N GLU A 40 4.30 -2.14 -8.57
CA GLU A 40 3.54 -2.93 -9.54
C GLU A 40 2.04 -2.90 -9.23
N TYR A 41 1.66 -3.04 -7.96
CA TYR A 41 0.26 -2.99 -7.55
C TYR A 41 -0.36 -1.61 -7.74
N CYS A 42 0.29 -0.55 -7.25
CA CYS A 42 -0.20 0.83 -7.39
C CYS A 42 -0.30 1.25 -8.86
N SER A 43 0.58 0.77 -9.74
CA SER A 43 0.55 1.10 -11.17
C SER A 43 -0.78 0.75 -11.84
N PHE A 44 -1.50 -0.24 -11.33
CA PHE A 44 -2.80 -0.65 -11.87
C PHE A 44 -3.86 0.45 -11.74
N PHE A 45 -3.82 1.23 -10.66
CA PHE A 45 -4.74 2.34 -10.41
C PHE A 45 -4.36 3.62 -11.17
N LEU A 46 -3.16 3.66 -11.75
CA LEU A 46 -2.62 4.84 -12.44
C LEU A 46 -2.69 4.72 -13.97
N GLN A 47 -3.24 3.61 -14.50
CA GLN A 47 -3.33 3.33 -15.95
C GLN A 47 -4.46 4.08 -16.67
N GLY A 48 -5.14 5.02 -16.00
CA GLY A 48 -6.36 5.66 -16.49
C GLY A 48 -7.60 5.07 -15.83
N ASN A 49 -8.77 5.64 -16.13
CA ASN A 49 -10.05 5.22 -15.56
C ASN A 49 -10.55 3.90 -16.15
N ILE A 50 -9.77 2.83 -15.99
CA ILE A 50 -10.05 1.48 -16.49
C ILE A 50 -11.21 0.81 -15.75
N PHE A 51 -11.62 1.39 -14.61
CA PHE A 51 -12.74 0.94 -13.78
C PHE A 51 -14.08 1.49 -14.24
N GLY A 52 -14.09 2.46 -15.16
CA GLY A 52 -15.33 3.14 -15.59
C GLY A 52 -15.98 3.93 -14.45
N MET A 53 -15.19 4.44 -13.52
CA MET A 53 -15.64 5.29 -12.41
C MET A 53 -16.12 6.65 -12.93
N GLU A 54 -16.84 7.38 -12.09
CA GLU A 54 -17.04 8.81 -12.31
C GLU A 54 -15.68 9.54 -12.28
N GLU A 55 -15.52 10.60 -13.07
CA GLU A 55 -14.21 11.23 -13.31
C GLU A 55 -13.60 11.83 -12.03
N GLU A 56 -14.40 12.49 -11.19
CA GLU A 56 -13.93 13.05 -9.93
C GLU A 56 -13.56 11.94 -8.94
N ALA A 57 -14.37 10.88 -8.85
CA ALA A 57 -14.05 9.72 -8.03
C ALA A 57 -12.74 9.03 -8.47
N TYR A 58 -12.50 8.90 -9.78
CA TYR A 58 -11.23 8.38 -10.30
C TYR A 58 -10.06 9.32 -9.96
N ARG A 59 -10.27 10.63 -10.07
CA ARG A 59 -9.25 11.63 -9.75
C ARG A 59 -8.87 11.60 -8.28
N GLU A 60 -9.83 11.43 -7.37
CA GLU A 60 -9.59 11.26 -5.94
C GLU A 60 -8.74 10.01 -5.67
N LEU A 61 -9.10 8.86 -6.25
CA LEU A 61 -8.31 7.63 -6.14
C LEU A 61 -6.90 7.79 -6.70
N TYR A 62 -6.77 8.42 -7.87
CA TYR A 62 -5.47 8.68 -8.50
C TYR A 62 -4.58 9.53 -7.60
N CYS A 63 -5.10 10.66 -7.08
CA CYS A 63 -4.36 11.53 -6.17
C CYS A 63 -3.96 10.81 -4.89
N PHE A 64 -4.85 10.00 -4.33
CA PHE A 64 -4.56 9.21 -3.13
C PHE A 64 -3.43 8.20 -3.35
N VAL A 65 -3.48 7.44 -4.45
CA VAL A 65 -2.42 6.46 -4.79
C VAL A 65 -1.07 7.17 -5.01
N VAL A 66 -1.06 8.33 -5.67
CA VAL A 66 0.16 9.12 -5.86
C VAL A 66 0.71 9.59 -4.51
N GLN A 67 -0.13 10.13 -3.63
CA GLN A 67 0.28 10.60 -2.32
C GLN A 67 0.92 9.48 -1.49
N VAL A 68 0.32 8.28 -1.46
CA VAL A 68 0.88 7.12 -0.75
C VAL A 68 2.26 6.73 -1.28
N LEU A 69 2.48 6.82 -2.60
CA LEU A 69 3.79 6.55 -3.20
C LEU A 69 4.81 7.65 -2.90
N GLU A 70 4.39 8.91 -2.85
CA GLU A 70 5.23 10.03 -2.45
C GLU A 70 5.68 9.90 -0.99
N ASP A 71 4.75 9.60 -0.07
CA ASP A 71 5.03 9.38 1.35
C ASP A 71 6.00 8.19 1.53
N PHE A 72 5.84 7.12 0.74
CA PHE A 72 6.75 5.97 0.76
C PHE A 72 8.18 6.37 0.39
N VAL A 73 8.33 7.14 -0.70
CA VAL A 73 9.64 7.62 -1.17
C VAL A 73 10.24 8.59 -0.16
N GLU A 74 9.43 9.48 0.43
CA GLU A 74 9.86 10.40 1.47
C GLU A 74 10.39 9.64 2.69
N ALA A 75 9.63 8.66 3.18
CA ALA A 75 10.01 7.83 4.31
C ALA A 75 11.32 7.05 4.06
N VAL A 76 11.49 6.50 2.86
CA VAL A 76 12.75 5.85 2.46
C VAL A 76 13.91 6.85 2.44
N THR A 77 13.69 8.03 1.88
CA THR A 77 14.73 9.06 1.69
C THR A 77 15.20 9.63 3.02
N GLN A 78 14.27 9.89 3.94
CA GLN A 78 14.56 10.43 5.26
C GLN A 78 14.91 9.34 6.28
N ASN A 79 14.77 8.07 5.90
CA ASN A 79 14.87 6.93 6.81
C ASN A 79 13.91 7.08 8.00
N ASP A 80 12.70 7.58 7.73
CA ASP A 80 11.66 7.84 8.72
C ASP A 80 10.77 6.60 8.89
N THR A 81 11.04 5.86 9.96
CA THR A 81 10.28 4.66 10.30
C THR A 81 8.82 4.96 10.64
N ILE A 82 8.52 6.10 11.26
CA ILE A 82 7.14 6.42 11.67
C ILE A 82 6.32 6.78 10.44
N LEU A 83 6.86 7.60 9.55
CA LEU A 83 6.21 7.88 8.27
C LEU A 83 6.01 6.59 7.46
N MET A 84 7.04 5.71 7.39
CA MET A 84 6.89 4.44 6.68
C MET A 84 5.77 3.56 7.25
N LEU A 85 5.64 3.48 8.58
CA LEU A 85 4.56 2.72 9.21
C LEU A 85 3.18 3.31 8.87
N ASP A 86 3.05 4.63 8.92
CA ASP A 86 1.81 5.33 8.58
C ASP A 86 1.44 5.11 7.10
N THR A 87 2.41 5.28 6.20
CA THR A 87 2.25 5.01 4.76
C THR A 87 1.81 3.58 4.51
N LEU A 88 2.35 2.59 5.23
CA LEU A 88 2.00 1.18 5.04
C LEU A 88 0.62 0.83 5.62
N ASP A 89 0.34 1.21 6.86
CA ASP A 89 -0.89 0.80 7.57
C ASP A 89 -2.11 1.64 7.23
N TYR A 90 -1.96 2.93 6.94
CA TYR A 90 -3.07 3.86 6.68
C TYR A 90 -3.11 4.37 5.24
N GLY A 91 -2.02 4.25 4.49
CA GLY A 91 -1.98 4.56 3.06
C GLY A 91 -2.21 3.32 2.21
N LEU A 92 -1.19 2.46 2.14
CA LEU A 92 -1.16 1.32 1.23
C LEU A 92 -2.22 0.27 1.57
N ARG A 93 -2.51 0.05 2.86
CA ARG A 93 -3.53 -0.92 3.29
C ARG A 93 -4.91 -0.59 2.73
N GLU A 94 -5.31 0.68 2.70
CA GLU A 94 -6.58 1.12 2.13
C GLU A 94 -6.67 0.76 0.63
N ILE A 95 -5.59 0.95 -0.12
CA ILE A 95 -5.52 0.60 -1.56
C ILE A 95 -5.57 -0.92 -1.76
N VAL A 96 -4.92 -1.67 -0.87
CA VAL A 96 -4.91 -3.14 -0.88
C VAL A 96 -6.31 -3.70 -0.56
N ASP A 97 -7.00 -3.08 0.38
CA ASP A 97 -8.27 -3.59 0.90
C ASP A 97 -9.42 -3.51 -0.12
N ILE A 98 -9.34 -2.60 -1.12
CA ILE A 98 -10.24 -2.54 -2.30
C ILE A 98 -10.46 -3.91 -2.95
N TYR A 99 -9.40 -4.73 -3.05
CA TYR A 99 -9.45 -6.07 -3.65
C TYR A 99 -9.38 -7.21 -2.64
N ARG A 100 -9.19 -6.91 -1.35
CA ARG A 100 -9.19 -7.93 -0.29
C ARG A 100 -10.61 -8.24 0.16
N GLU A 101 -11.44 -7.22 0.37
CA GLU A 101 -12.79 -7.37 0.92
C GLU A 101 -13.78 -8.06 -0.03
N ASN A 102 -13.48 -8.09 -1.34
CA ASN A 102 -14.26 -8.84 -2.32
C ASN A 102 -14.22 -10.37 -2.12
N ASP A 103 -13.28 -10.89 -1.33
CA ASP A 103 -13.14 -12.34 -1.09
C ASP A 103 -13.96 -12.82 0.12
N GLU A 104 -14.16 -11.96 1.14
CA GLU A 104 -14.92 -12.30 2.36
C GLU A 104 -16.43 -12.20 2.19
N ALA A 105 -16.92 -11.44 1.20
CA ALA A 105 -18.35 -11.36 0.87
C ALA A 105 -18.89 -12.59 0.12
N THR A 106 -18.04 -13.57 -0.21
CA THR A 106 -18.39 -14.79 -0.94
C THR A 106 -18.16 -16.10 -0.18
N ALA A 107 -17.90 -16.05 1.13
CA ALA A 107 -17.72 -17.24 1.98
C ALA A 107 -18.93 -17.55 2.86
#